data_AF-A9FKG1-F1
#
_entry.id   AF-A9FKG1-F1
#
_cell.length_a   1.000
_cell.length_b   1.000
_cell.length_c   1.000
_cell.angle_alpha   90.00
_cell.angle_beta   90.00
_cell.angle_gamma   90.00
#
_symmetry.space_group_name_H-M   'P 1'
#
loop_
_entity.id
_entity.type
_entity.pdbx_description
1 polymer ?
#
loop_
_entity_poly.entity_id
_entity_poly.type
_entity_poly.pdbx_seq_one_letter_code
_entity_poly.pdbx_strand_id
1 'polypeptide(L)'
;MKTSLCVVLMAFATTALAPSAASAEEDIEQAKALYNAGAQAYAATRYRDAVQSFEAAYRKAPRPALLFSLAQAYRRLYVVEQSPEALRAAIANYRRYLEQVPQGGRRADATEALSELGVIAARLEASAPSSPAAPEAAPPDVRPRTRINVTSPTAGARVSIDGGALADVPLMAEVQPGKHRIKITADGHVDEEREVVAIEGDILGIDRELRERPALLQVKGPVGAQVTLDGRFVGTTPLPLLQVAPGKRFFVATKNGHGPFSRELSLRRGERLVIEVGLTSSFQRKMSYGLVAMGVLSAGVGVLTLASGLEEEDQAREIAEKRAEQGISEEELGDYRAHLDTRDELANATVGLFGTAAAFALGGFVFYAFDTPNPPPLPARTDPAPARTGGPMLELSAAPILGPGLGGVGLVGRFW
;
A
#
# COMPACT_ATOMS: atom_id res chain seq x y z
N MET A 1 -5.74 -51.75 69.25
CA MET A 1 -6.89 -50.88 68.89
C MET A 1 -6.62 -49.46 69.37
N LYS A 2 -6.52 -48.49 68.46
CA LYS A 2 -6.87 -47.05 68.63
C LYS A 2 -6.53 -46.33 67.33
N THR A 3 -7.55 -45.88 66.61
CA THR A 3 -7.42 -45.15 65.33
C THR A 3 -7.45 -43.65 65.60
N SER A 4 -6.44 -42.91 65.15
CA SER A 4 -6.48 -41.45 65.06
C SER A 4 -6.65 -41.03 63.60
N LEU A 5 -7.68 -40.24 63.33
CA LEU A 5 -8.09 -39.81 61.99
C LEU A 5 -7.60 -38.38 61.73
N CYS A 6 -6.53 -38.21 60.96
CA CYS A 6 -6.09 -36.89 60.50
C CYS A 6 -6.92 -36.44 59.30
N VAL A 7 -7.90 -35.55 59.55
CA VAL A 7 -8.68 -34.89 58.50
C VAL A 7 -7.81 -33.84 57.82
N VAL A 8 -7.49 -34.04 56.54
CA VAL A 8 -6.82 -33.03 55.70
C VAL A 8 -7.88 -32.06 55.17
N LEU A 9 -7.86 -30.83 55.66
CA LEU A 9 -8.78 -29.78 55.22
C LEU A 9 -8.26 -29.15 53.91
N MET A 10 -8.73 -29.61 52.75
CA MET A 10 -8.46 -28.93 51.48
C MET A 10 -9.26 -27.62 51.41
N ALA A 11 -8.56 -26.49 51.59
CA ALA A 11 -9.11 -25.18 51.33
C ALA A 11 -9.20 -24.94 49.80
N PHE A 12 -10.40 -25.10 49.24
CA PHE A 12 -10.69 -24.65 47.87
C PHE A 12 -10.68 -23.12 47.81
N ALA A 13 -9.53 -22.55 47.42
CA ALA A 13 -9.42 -21.13 47.14
C ALA A 13 -10.14 -20.80 45.82
N THR A 14 -11.37 -20.32 45.90
CA THR A 14 -12.13 -19.84 44.73
C THR A 14 -11.53 -18.53 44.22
N THR A 15 -10.55 -18.62 43.34
CA THR A 15 -9.99 -17.46 42.64
C THR A 15 -11.05 -16.84 41.73
N ALA A 16 -11.61 -15.71 42.15
CA ALA A 16 -12.46 -14.90 41.28
C ALA A 16 -11.65 -14.43 40.07
N LEU A 17 -12.11 -14.79 38.86
CA LEU A 17 -11.47 -14.35 37.63
C LEU A 17 -11.71 -12.85 37.45
N ALA A 18 -10.65 -12.04 37.59
CA ALA A 18 -10.66 -10.68 37.07
C ALA A 18 -10.77 -10.73 35.53
N PRO A 19 -11.47 -9.78 34.88
CA PRO A 19 -11.48 -9.70 33.42
C PRO A 19 -10.05 -9.56 32.91
N SER A 20 -9.65 -10.41 31.96
CA SER A 20 -8.34 -10.30 31.32
C SER A 20 -8.29 -9.05 30.45
N ALA A 21 -7.13 -8.38 30.36
CA ALA A 21 -6.95 -7.24 29.46
C ALA A 21 -7.34 -7.58 28.01
N ALA A 22 -7.13 -8.84 27.59
CA ALA A 22 -7.49 -9.33 26.26
C ALA A 22 -9.00 -9.27 25.96
N SER A 23 -9.89 -9.54 26.93
CA SER A 23 -11.34 -9.46 26.68
C SER A 23 -11.83 -8.02 26.62
N ALA A 24 -11.22 -7.11 27.39
CA ALA A 24 -11.52 -5.69 27.29
C ALA A 24 -11.07 -5.08 25.95
N GLU A 25 -9.97 -5.58 25.36
CA GLU A 25 -9.54 -5.19 24.01
C GLU A 25 -10.49 -5.76 22.92
N GLU A 26 -10.94 -7.00 23.06
CA GLU A 26 -11.93 -7.62 22.17
C GLU A 26 -13.30 -6.90 22.20
N ASP A 27 -13.82 -6.56 23.39
CA ASP A 27 -15.06 -5.76 23.50
C ASP A 27 -14.91 -4.35 22.92
N ILE A 28 -13.70 -3.76 22.94
CA ILE A 28 -13.42 -2.47 22.27
C ILE A 28 -13.42 -2.62 20.74
N GLU A 29 -12.84 -3.68 20.18
CA GLU A 29 -12.91 -3.96 18.74
C GLU A 29 -14.34 -4.27 18.28
N GLN A 30 -15.11 -5.04 19.08
CA GLN A 30 -16.53 -5.26 18.83
C GLN A 30 -17.33 -3.95 18.86
N ALA A 31 -17.10 -3.08 19.85
CA ALA A 31 -17.74 -1.77 19.92
C ALA A 31 -17.40 -0.87 18.72
N LYS A 32 -16.16 -0.92 18.20
CA LYS A 32 -15.77 -0.22 16.96
C LYS A 32 -16.53 -0.75 15.74
N ALA A 33 -16.57 -2.06 15.55
CA ALA A 33 -17.27 -2.68 14.42
C ALA A 33 -18.78 -2.38 14.46
N LEU A 34 -19.40 -2.50 15.64
CA LEU A 34 -20.81 -2.17 15.87
C LEU A 34 -21.10 -0.67 15.69
N TYR A 35 -20.20 0.22 16.08
CA TYR A 35 -20.33 1.66 15.79
C TYR A 35 -20.24 1.95 14.30
N ASN A 36 -19.26 1.39 13.58
CA ASN A 36 -19.12 1.57 12.14
C ASN A 36 -20.37 1.05 11.40
N ALA A 37 -20.91 -0.09 11.84
CA ALA A 37 -22.16 -0.63 11.32
C ALA A 37 -23.38 0.25 11.62
N GLY A 38 -23.48 0.82 12.82
CA GLY A 38 -24.51 1.81 13.16
C GLY A 38 -24.41 3.09 12.31
N ALA A 39 -23.20 3.57 12.06
CA ALA A 39 -22.95 4.75 11.23
C ALA A 39 -23.30 4.50 9.75
N GLN A 40 -22.95 3.34 9.19
CA GLN A 40 -23.33 2.95 7.83
C GLN A 40 -24.86 2.75 7.71
N ALA A 41 -25.50 2.09 8.67
CA ALA A 41 -26.97 1.95 8.70
C ALA A 41 -27.68 3.31 8.80
N TYR A 42 -27.17 4.23 9.61
CA TYR A 42 -27.70 5.60 9.74
C TYR A 42 -27.57 6.40 8.43
N ALA A 43 -26.42 6.28 7.74
CA ALA A 43 -26.20 6.89 6.42
C ALA A 43 -27.14 6.30 5.35
N ALA A 44 -27.37 4.98 5.39
CA ALA A 44 -28.33 4.25 4.56
C ALA A 44 -29.80 4.38 5.02
N THR A 45 -30.12 5.39 5.86
CA THR A 45 -31.45 5.69 6.45
C THR A 45 -32.14 4.57 7.22
N ARG A 46 -31.46 3.45 7.47
CA ARG A 46 -31.92 2.29 8.28
C ARG A 46 -31.79 2.59 9.78
N TYR A 47 -32.51 3.61 10.24
CA TYR A 47 -32.36 4.17 11.60
C TYR A 47 -32.64 3.16 12.73
N ARG A 48 -33.51 2.18 12.50
CA ARG A 48 -33.82 1.10 13.45
C ARG A 48 -32.62 0.17 13.67
N ASP A 49 -31.96 -0.22 12.59
CA ASP A 49 -30.74 -1.03 12.64
C ASP A 49 -29.57 -0.23 13.21
N ALA A 50 -29.51 1.08 12.91
CA ALA A 50 -28.51 1.99 13.46
C ALA A 50 -28.61 2.11 14.99
N VAL A 51 -29.82 2.30 15.54
CA VAL A 51 -30.08 2.28 16.99
C VAL A 51 -29.56 0.98 17.59
N GLN A 52 -30.01 -0.18 17.10
CA GLN A 52 -29.64 -1.50 17.65
C GLN A 52 -28.12 -1.75 17.61
N SER A 53 -27.43 -1.24 16.58
CA SER A 53 -25.97 -1.30 16.45
C SER A 53 -25.27 -0.42 17.48
N PHE A 54 -25.71 0.83 17.65
CA PHE A 54 -25.14 1.75 18.65
C PHE A 54 -25.45 1.31 20.09
N GLU A 55 -26.59 0.67 20.35
CA GLU A 55 -26.93 0.10 21.66
C GLU A 55 -26.02 -1.09 21.99
N ALA A 56 -25.76 -1.98 21.03
CA ALA A 56 -24.79 -3.04 21.19
C ALA A 56 -23.37 -2.48 21.41
N ALA A 57 -22.94 -1.48 20.63
CA ALA A 57 -21.65 -0.81 20.83
C ALA A 57 -21.53 -0.17 22.23
N TYR A 58 -22.59 0.47 22.72
CA TYR A 58 -22.61 1.07 24.06
C TYR A 58 -22.60 0.02 25.18
N ARG A 59 -23.27 -1.13 25.00
CA ARG A 59 -23.20 -2.26 25.94
C ARG A 59 -21.79 -2.87 26.01
N LYS A 60 -21.09 -2.97 24.87
CA LYS A 60 -19.71 -3.49 24.77
C LYS A 60 -18.67 -2.54 25.37
N ALA A 61 -18.73 -1.25 25.03
CA ALA A 61 -17.81 -0.25 25.57
C ALA A 61 -18.50 1.11 25.81
N PRO A 62 -19.09 1.32 27.00
CA PRO A 62 -19.79 2.57 27.33
C PRO A 62 -18.92 3.80 27.16
N ARG A 63 -19.32 4.72 26.26
CA ARG A 63 -18.63 6.00 26.01
C ARG A 63 -19.63 7.12 25.73
N PRO A 64 -19.38 8.39 26.13
CA PRO A 64 -20.34 9.47 25.91
C PRO A 64 -20.65 9.72 24.42
N ALA A 65 -19.66 9.62 23.54
CA ALA A 65 -19.84 9.81 22.10
C ALA A 65 -20.88 8.84 21.47
N LEU A 66 -21.01 7.62 22.04
CA LEU A 66 -22.05 6.65 21.64
C LEU A 66 -23.45 7.08 22.12
N LEU A 67 -23.59 7.73 23.28
CA LEU A 67 -24.87 8.31 23.72
C LEU A 67 -25.35 9.40 22.76
N PHE A 68 -24.44 10.25 22.27
CA PHE A 68 -24.79 11.26 21.25
C PHE A 68 -25.25 10.58 19.95
N SER A 69 -24.55 9.53 19.52
CA SER A 69 -24.88 8.78 18.29
C SER A 69 -26.23 8.06 18.40
N LEU A 70 -26.51 7.45 19.56
CA LEU A 70 -27.83 6.92 19.92
C LEU A 70 -28.90 8.00 19.86
N ALA A 71 -28.66 9.17 20.45
CA ALA A 71 -29.62 10.26 20.50
C ALA A 71 -29.97 10.81 19.11
N GLN A 72 -29.00 10.90 18.18
CA GLN A 72 -29.27 11.24 16.78
C GLN A 72 -30.01 10.11 16.05
N ALA A 73 -29.62 8.85 16.24
CA ALA A 73 -30.30 7.70 15.63
C ALA A 73 -31.77 7.62 16.05
N TYR A 74 -32.06 7.76 17.35
CA TYR A 74 -33.42 7.84 17.88
C TYR A 74 -34.19 9.09 17.41
N ARG A 75 -33.53 10.26 17.30
CA ARG A 75 -34.16 11.48 16.72
C ARG A 75 -34.61 11.24 15.29
N ARG A 76 -33.80 10.57 14.46
CA ARG A 76 -34.17 10.23 13.07
C ARG A 76 -35.20 9.10 12.99
N LEU A 77 -35.12 8.11 13.88
CA LEU A 77 -36.12 7.06 14.03
C LEU A 77 -37.49 7.64 14.37
N TYR A 78 -37.55 8.61 15.29
CA TYR A 78 -38.78 9.35 15.60
C TYR A 78 -39.30 10.12 14.38
N VAL A 79 -38.45 10.83 13.62
CA VAL A 79 -38.89 11.55 12.42
C VAL A 79 -39.55 10.62 11.39
N VAL A 80 -39.03 9.40 11.21
CA VAL A 80 -39.56 8.42 10.23
C VAL A 80 -40.76 7.62 10.76
N GLU A 81 -40.69 7.11 11.99
CA GLU A 81 -41.70 6.19 12.55
C GLU A 81 -42.73 6.88 13.46
N GLN A 82 -42.54 8.16 13.79
CA GLN A 82 -43.36 8.96 14.72
C GLN A 82 -43.52 8.36 16.14
N SER A 83 -42.68 7.39 16.51
CA SER A 83 -42.73 6.68 17.80
C SER A 83 -42.43 7.59 19.01
N PRO A 84 -43.37 7.76 19.97
CA PRO A 84 -43.12 8.50 21.21
C PRO A 84 -42.06 7.85 22.12
N GLU A 85 -41.74 6.57 21.90
CA GLU A 85 -40.63 5.89 22.59
C GLU A 85 -39.28 6.33 22.01
N ALA A 86 -39.16 6.39 20.68
CA ALA A 86 -37.95 6.90 20.03
C ALA A 86 -37.67 8.37 20.41
N LEU A 87 -38.72 9.20 20.52
CA LEU A 87 -38.57 10.59 21.00
C LEU A 87 -38.04 10.65 22.44
N ARG A 88 -38.65 9.88 23.36
CA ARG A 88 -38.22 9.82 24.77
C ARG A 88 -36.78 9.27 24.90
N ALA A 89 -36.43 8.26 24.10
CA ALA A 89 -35.09 7.70 24.06
C ALA A 89 -34.03 8.67 23.51
N ALA A 90 -34.37 9.48 22.50
CA ALA A 90 -33.49 10.54 22.00
C ALA A 90 -33.19 11.57 23.11
N ILE A 91 -34.24 12.08 23.76
CA ILE A 91 -34.14 13.06 24.86
C ILE A 91 -33.32 12.49 26.02
N ALA A 92 -33.57 11.25 26.43
CA ALA A 92 -32.83 10.60 27.52
C ALA A 92 -31.33 10.44 27.22
N ASN A 93 -30.97 10.08 25.98
CA ASN A 93 -29.57 9.92 25.60
C ASN A 93 -28.82 11.26 25.44
N TYR A 94 -29.47 12.33 24.96
CA TYR A 94 -28.86 13.68 24.98
C TYR A 94 -28.64 14.20 26.41
N ARG A 95 -29.56 13.96 27.35
CA ARG A 95 -29.39 14.34 28.76
C ARG A 95 -28.17 13.65 29.38
N ARG A 96 -28.10 12.31 29.26
CA ARG A 96 -26.94 11.52 29.69
C ARG A 96 -25.62 11.96 29.04
N TYR A 97 -25.65 12.38 27.77
CA TYR A 97 -24.48 12.94 27.11
C TYR A 97 -24.02 14.27 27.74
N LEU A 98 -24.96 15.20 27.99
CA LEU A 98 -24.67 16.48 28.63
C LEU A 98 -24.27 16.37 30.10
N GLU A 99 -24.69 15.31 30.79
CA GLU A 99 -24.23 14.93 32.13
C GLU A 99 -22.78 14.42 32.11
N GLN A 100 -22.42 13.54 31.16
CA GLN A 100 -21.09 12.92 31.08
C GLN A 100 -20.01 13.80 30.42
N VAL A 101 -20.39 14.74 29.54
CA VAL A 101 -19.47 15.67 28.88
C VAL A 101 -19.80 17.09 29.34
N PRO A 102 -19.27 17.58 30.48
CA PRO A 102 -19.66 18.87 31.06
C PRO A 102 -19.12 20.09 30.31
N GLN A 103 -18.04 19.94 29.54
CA GLN A 103 -17.43 20.98 28.71
C GLN A 103 -16.91 20.37 27.40
N GLY A 104 -16.75 21.18 26.35
CA GLY A 104 -16.28 20.71 25.03
C GLY A 104 -17.29 19.83 24.30
N GLY A 105 -16.79 18.98 23.39
CA GLY A 105 -17.59 18.04 22.60
C GLY A 105 -18.71 18.69 21.79
N ARG A 106 -19.81 17.95 21.60
CA ARG A 106 -21.01 18.37 20.84
C ARG A 106 -22.14 18.84 21.77
N ARG A 107 -21.79 19.52 22.87
CA ARG A 107 -22.77 20.03 23.85
C ARG A 107 -23.75 21.03 23.24
N ALA A 108 -23.31 21.85 22.29
CA ALA A 108 -24.17 22.79 21.57
C ALA A 108 -25.29 22.04 20.83
N ASP A 109 -24.92 21.14 19.92
CA ASP A 109 -25.82 20.30 19.13
C ASP A 109 -26.81 19.51 20.01
N ALA A 110 -26.35 18.97 21.14
CA ALA A 110 -27.19 18.23 22.08
C ALA A 110 -28.18 19.13 22.84
N THR A 111 -27.78 20.36 23.15
CA THR A 111 -28.66 21.35 23.82
C THR A 111 -29.70 21.90 22.84
N GLU A 112 -29.30 22.17 21.60
CA GLU A 112 -30.19 22.57 20.51
C GLU A 112 -31.24 21.48 20.23
N ALA A 113 -30.79 20.24 20.00
CA ALA A 113 -31.67 19.08 19.78
C ALA A 113 -32.62 18.82 20.97
N LEU A 114 -32.19 19.06 22.22
CA LEU A 114 -33.07 18.97 23.37
C LEU A 114 -34.14 20.08 23.42
N SER A 115 -33.85 21.28 22.92
CA SER A 115 -34.84 22.36 22.88
C SER A 115 -35.92 22.08 21.82
N GLU A 116 -35.54 21.62 20.61
CA GLU A 116 -36.48 21.14 19.59
C GLU A 116 -37.37 20.00 20.11
N LEU A 117 -36.75 18.92 20.58
CA LEU A 117 -37.45 17.68 20.94
C LEU A 117 -38.29 17.87 22.21
N GLY A 118 -37.90 18.78 23.11
CA GLY A 118 -38.69 19.15 24.28
C GLY A 118 -40.04 19.78 23.93
N VAL A 119 -40.09 20.67 22.92
CA VAL A 119 -41.36 21.28 22.45
C VAL A 119 -42.28 20.22 21.82
N ILE A 120 -41.71 19.27 21.09
CA ILE A 120 -42.46 18.16 20.47
C ILE A 120 -43.00 17.20 21.55
N ALA A 121 -42.17 16.82 22.52
CA ALA A 121 -42.57 15.96 23.63
C ALA A 121 -43.70 16.58 24.46
N ALA A 122 -43.55 17.84 24.87
CA ALA A 122 -44.59 18.56 25.63
C ALA A 122 -45.92 18.67 24.86
N ARG A 123 -45.89 18.81 23.53
CA ARG A 123 -47.10 18.79 22.70
C ARG A 123 -47.76 17.41 22.67
N LEU A 124 -46.97 16.34 22.55
CA LEU A 124 -47.49 14.97 22.57
C LEU A 124 -48.07 14.61 23.94
N GLU A 125 -47.38 14.97 25.03
CA GLU A 125 -47.85 14.79 26.41
C GLU A 125 -49.16 15.57 26.67
N ALA A 126 -49.28 16.81 26.19
CA ALA A 126 -50.51 17.60 26.27
C ALA A 126 -51.63 17.12 25.33
N SER A 127 -51.33 16.29 24.34
CA SER A 127 -52.30 15.73 23.38
C SER A 127 -52.68 14.27 23.71
N ALA A 128 -52.00 13.64 24.67
CA ALA A 128 -52.31 12.30 25.11
C ALA A 128 -53.58 12.31 25.97
N PRO A 129 -54.63 11.53 25.64
CA PRO A 129 -55.77 11.40 26.53
C PRO A 129 -55.33 10.75 27.84
N SER A 130 -55.88 11.23 28.96
CA SER A 130 -55.64 10.72 30.31
C SER A 130 -56.35 9.38 30.57
N SER A 131 -56.09 8.40 29.71
CA SER A 131 -56.46 7.01 29.94
C SER A 131 -55.68 6.49 31.16
N PRO A 132 -56.33 5.73 32.07
CA PRO A 132 -55.60 4.83 32.95
C PRO A 132 -54.68 3.94 32.13
N ALA A 133 -53.55 3.53 32.69
CA ALA A 133 -52.63 2.62 32.03
C ALA A 133 -53.39 1.36 31.59
N ALA A 134 -53.45 1.12 30.27
CA ALA A 134 -53.87 -0.17 29.75
C ALA A 134 -52.98 -1.24 30.40
N PRO A 135 -53.54 -2.39 30.82
CA PRO A 135 -52.76 -3.40 31.53
C PRO A 135 -51.54 -3.76 30.71
N GLU A 136 -50.36 -3.60 31.33
CA GLU A 136 -49.06 -3.75 30.70
C GLU A 136 -49.04 -5.08 29.93
N ALA A 137 -49.08 -4.98 28.59
CA ALA A 137 -49.25 -6.15 27.75
C ALA A 137 -48.07 -7.07 28.01
N ALA A 138 -48.35 -8.25 28.58
CA ALA A 138 -47.35 -9.12 29.19
C ALA A 138 -46.12 -9.20 28.27
N PRO A 139 -44.92 -8.86 28.79
CA PRO A 139 -43.78 -8.50 27.96
C PRO A 139 -43.58 -9.60 26.92
N PRO A 140 -43.58 -9.25 25.61
CA PRO A 140 -43.53 -10.27 24.56
C PRO A 140 -42.35 -11.19 24.80
N ASP A 141 -42.48 -12.47 24.44
CA ASP A 141 -41.41 -13.48 24.50
C ASP A 141 -40.32 -13.14 23.47
N VAL A 142 -39.60 -12.04 23.74
CA VAL A 142 -38.44 -11.56 22.98
C VAL A 142 -37.26 -12.39 23.42
N ARG A 143 -37.29 -13.67 23.02
CA ARG A 143 -36.10 -14.52 22.97
C ARG A 143 -35.00 -13.70 22.31
N PRO A 144 -33.86 -13.53 22.98
CA PRO A 144 -32.95 -12.46 22.62
C PRO A 144 -32.31 -12.81 21.27
N ARG A 145 -32.64 -12.01 20.25
CA ARG A 145 -32.33 -12.31 18.86
C ARG A 145 -30.83 -12.17 18.61
N THR A 146 -30.13 -13.29 18.48
CA THR A 146 -28.75 -13.35 18.04
C THR A 146 -28.60 -12.75 16.65
N ARG A 147 -27.64 -11.83 16.46
CA ARG A 147 -27.42 -11.19 15.17
C ARG A 147 -25.96 -11.06 14.80
N ILE A 148 -25.71 -11.02 13.50
CA ILE A 148 -24.43 -10.61 12.93
C ILE A 148 -24.68 -9.34 12.13
N ASN A 149 -23.86 -8.32 12.35
CA ASN A 149 -23.90 -7.07 11.59
C ASN A 149 -22.59 -6.89 10.83
N VAL A 150 -22.66 -6.94 9.50
CA VAL A 150 -21.50 -6.97 8.61
C VAL A 150 -21.39 -5.68 7.81
N THR A 151 -20.21 -5.07 7.85
CA THR A 151 -19.84 -3.89 7.07
C THR A 151 -18.49 -4.03 6.38
N SER A 152 -18.32 -3.20 5.35
CA SER A 152 -17.04 -3.01 4.68
C SER A 152 -16.94 -1.57 4.17
N PRO A 153 -15.79 -0.90 4.29
CA PRO A 153 -15.52 0.35 3.57
C PRO A 153 -15.25 0.11 2.07
N THR A 154 -15.09 -1.13 1.62
CA THR A 154 -14.84 -1.47 0.22
C THR A 154 -16.10 -1.25 -0.63
N ALA A 155 -16.02 -0.33 -1.59
CA ALA A 155 -17.12 -0.04 -2.51
C ALA A 155 -17.55 -1.28 -3.32
N GLY A 156 -18.85 -1.57 -3.36
CA GLY A 156 -19.41 -2.75 -4.04
C GLY A 156 -19.24 -4.06 -3.26
N ALA A 157 -18.89 -4.00 -1.97
CA ALA A 157 -18.82 -5.19 -1.13
C ALA A 157 -20.19 -5.84 -0.89
N ARG A 158 -20.22 -7.16 -1.03
CA ARG A 158 -21.37 -8.03 -0.77
C ARG A 158 -20.95 -9.18 0.12
N VAL A 159 -21.82 -9.52 1.06
CA VAL A 159 -21.63 -10.58 2.05
C VAL A 159 -22.61 -11.73 1.80
N SER A 160 -22.17 -12.96 2.04
CA SER A 160 -23.04 -14.09 2.33
C SER A 160 -22.68 -14.70 3.68
N ILE A 161 -23.70 -15.22 4.37
CA ILE A 161 -23.58 -15.92 5.66
C ILE A 161 -23.99 -17.37 5.43
N ASP A 162 -23.17 -18.30 5.90
CA ASP A 162 -23.30 -19.77 5.79
C ASP A 162 -23.41 -20.33 4.36
N GLY A 163 -23.11 -19.52 3.35
CA GLY A 163 -23.30 -19.87 1.93
C GLY A 163 -24.69 -19.53 1.38
N GLY A 164 -25.48 -18.73 2.11
CA GLY A 164 -26.71 -18.12 1.59
C GLY A 164 -26.46 -17.10 0.46
N ALA A 165 -27.53 -16.43 0.03
CA ALA A 165 -27.45 -15.43 -1.04
C ALA A 165 -26.50 -14.27 -0.69
N LEU A 166 -25.85 -13.70 -1.71
CA LEU A 166 -25.07 -12.47 -1.57
C LEU A 166 -26.01 -11.27 -1.40
N ALA A 167 -25.78 -10.48 -0.36
CA ALA A 167 -26.48 -9.23 -0.08
C ALA A 167 -25.48 -8.08 0.11
N ASP A 168 -25.91 -6.85 -0.18
CA ASP A 168 -25.07 -5.65 -0.03
C ASP A 168 -24.89 -5.28 1.45
N VAL A 169 -23.72 -4.72 1.78
CA VAL A 169 -23.45 -4.17 3.12
C VAL A 169 -23.86 -2.68 3.20
N PRO A 170 -24.31 -2.15 4.36
CA PRO A 170 -24.40 -2.79 5.68
C PRO A 170 -25.53 -3.83 5.77
N LEU A 171 -25.21 -5.01 6.32
CA LEU A 171 -26.17 -6.10 6.54
C LEU A 171 -26.23 -6.47 8.02
N MET A 172 -27.33 -6.15 8.69
CA MET A 172 -27.73 -6.81 9.93
C MET A 172 -28.61 -8.02 9.61
N ALA A 173 -28.15 -9.21 9.99
CA ALA A 173 -28.85 -10.49 9.80
C ALA A 173 -29.12 -11.17 11.15
N GLU A 174 -30.27 -11.84 11.26
CA GLU A 174 -30.64 -12.67 12.40
C GLU A 174 -30.18 -14.10 12.15
N VAL A 175 -29.51 -14.71 13.14
CA VAL A 175 -28.88 -16.03 13.03
C VAL A 175 -29.19 -16.86 14.28
N GLN A 176 -28.84 -18.14 14.28
CA GLN A 176 -28.89 -18.97 15.49
C GLN A 176 -27.67 -18.66 16.39
N PRO A 177 -27.69 -19.02 17.69
CA PRO A 177 -26.46 -19.10 18.48
C PRO A 177 -25.56 -20.21 17.92
N GLY A 178 -24.26 -19.95 17.77
CA GLY A 178 -23.30 -20.95 17.29
C GLY A 178 -22.25 -20.43 16.30
N LYS A 179 -21.67 -21.35 15.52
CA LYS A 179 -20.68 -21.04 14.49
C LYS A 179 -21.34 -20.62 13.18
N HIS A 180 -20.86 -19.52 12.60
CA HIS A 180 -21.27 -19.03 11.27
C HIS A 180 -20.05 -18.79 10.38
N ARG A 181 -20.17 -19.07 9.09
CA ARG A 181 -19.14 -18.77 8.08
C ARG A 181 -19.57 -17.55 7.27
N ILE A 182 -18.88 -16.44 7.45
CA ILE A 182 -19.09 -15.21 6.69
C ILE A 182 -18.13 -15.19 5.51
N LYS A 183 -18.65 -14.88 4.32
CA LYS A 183 -17.86 -14.62 3.10
C LYS A 183 -18.16 -13.21 2.61
N ILE A 184 -17.14 -12.35 2.50
CA ILE A 184 -17.26 -10.98 2.01
C ILE A 184 -16.49 -10.87 0.68
N THR A 185 -17.12 -10.31 -0.34
CA THR A 185 -16.64 -10.28 -1.73
C THR A 185 -16.82 -8.89 -2.35
N ALA A 186 -15.90 -8.46 -3.22
CA ALA A 186 -16.05 -7.25 -4.02
C ALA A 186 -15.24 -7.37 -5.32
N ASP A 187 -15.70 -6.71 -6.39
CA ASP A 187 -15.07 -6.84 -7.71
C ASP A 187 -13.63 -6.29 -7.69
N GLY A 188 -12.70 -7.08 -8.21
CA GLY A 188 -11.27 -6.80 -8.17
C GLY A 188 -10.60 -6.96 -6.79
N HIS A 189 -11.29 -7.44 -5.76
CA HIS A 189 -10.72 -7.67 -4.41
C HIS A 189 -10.61 -9.17 -4.10
N VAL A 190 -9.71 -9.51 -3.18
CA VAL A 190 -9.57 -10.88 -2.65
C VAL A 190 -10.68 -11.09 -1.63
N ASP A 191 -11.51 -12.11 -1.89
CA ASP A 191 -12.56 -12.56 -0.99
C ASP A 191 -12.02 -12.81 0.43
N GLU A 192 -12.69 -12.33 1.48
CA GLU A 192 -12.40 -12.74 2.87
C GLU A 192 -13.45 -13.75 3.33
N GLU A 193 -13.01 -14.91 3.81
CA GLU A 193 -13.83 -15.92 4.47
C GLU A 193 -13.38 -16.10 5.93
N ARG A 194 -14.35 -16.15 6.85
CA ARG A 194 -14.09 -16.23 8.29
C ARG A 194 -15.17 -17.04 9.00
N GLU A 195 -14.76 -18.00 9.83
CA GLU A 195 -15.64 -18.56 10.87
C GLU A 195 -15.72 -17.60 12.06
N VAL A 196 -16.93 -17.37 12.56
CA VAL A 196 -17.21 -16.57 13.75
C VAL A 196 -18.16 -17.33 14.69
N VAL A 197 -18.21 -16.93 15.96
CA VAL A 197 -19.16 -17.47 16.93
C VAL A 197 -20.14 -16.36 17.32
N ALA A 198 -21.44 -16.59 17.09
CA ALA A 198 -22.51 -15.71 17.53
C ALA A 198 -23.06 -16.22 18.86
N ILE A 199 -23.04 -15.36 19.88
CA ILE A 199 -23.49 -15.66 21.26
C ILE A 199 -24.99 -15.38 21.37
N GLU A 200 -25.73 -16.22 22.09
CA GLU A 200 -27.17 -16.06 22.26
C GLU A 200 -27.57 -14.66 22.76
N GLY A 201 -28.36 -13.94 21.96
CA GLY A 201 -28.82 -12.60 22.29
C GLY A 201 -27.84 -11.45 22.09
N ASP A 202 -26.61 -11.73 21.65
CA ASP A 202 -25.63 -10.69 21.33
C ASP A 202 -25.75 -10.24 19.85
N ILE A 203 -25.19 -9.06 19.56
CA ILE A 203 -25.02 -8.58 18.19
C ILE A 203 -23.51 -8.55 17.90
N LEU A 204 -23.05 -9.47 17.05
CA LEU A 204 -21.66 -9.56 16.64
C LEU A 204 -21.37 -8.52 15.54
N GLY A 205 -20.39 -7.64 15.77
CA GLY A 205 -19.92 -6.68 14.77
C GLY A 205 -18.78 -7.24 13.92
N ILE A 206 -18.91 -7.15 12.60
CA ILE A 206 -17.88 -7.57 11.64
C ILE A 206 -17.67 -6.45 10.63
N ASP A 207 -16.63 -5.63 10.84
CA ASP A 207 -16.19 -4.61 9.89
C ASP A 207 -14.87 -5.04 9.24
N ARG A 208 -14.84 -5.14 7.90
CA ARG A 208 -13.68 -5.65 7.15
C ARG A 208 -13.45 -4.91 5.83
N GLU A 209 -12.27 -4.31 5.68
CA GLU A 209 -11.77 -3.81 4.39
C GLU A 209 -11.17 -4.96 3.58
N LEU A 210 -11.69 -5.19 2.37
CA LEU A 210 -11.16 -6.21 1.47
C LEU A 210 -9.88 -5.74 0.78
N ARG A 211 -8.88 -6.63 0.69
CA ARG A 211 -7.61 -6.35 0.01
C ARG A 211 -7.78 -6.42 -1.50
N GLU A 212 -7.25 -5.46 -2.24
CA GLU A 212 -7.24 -5.48 -3.71
C GLU A 212 -6.49 -6.71 -4.26
N ARG A 213 -6.95 -7.27 -5.40
CA ARG A 213 -6.18 -8.29 -6.13
C ARG A 213 -4.93 -7.65 -6.74
N PRO A 214 -3.72 -8.16 -6.49
CA PRO A 214 -2.50 -7.62 -7.08
C PRO A 214 -2.55 -7.70 -8.61
N ALA A 215 -1.94 -6.73 -9.27
CA ALA A 215 -1.63 -6.83 -10.70
C ALA A 215 -0.44 -7.76 -10.92
N LEU A 216 -0.40 -8.40 -12.08
CA LEU A 216 0.62 -9.40 -12.45
C LEU A 216 1.52 -8.83 -13.54
N LEU A 217 2.68 -8.29 -13.18
CA LEU A 217 3.63 -7.68 -14.12
C LEU A 217 4.65 -8.72 -14.60
N GLN A 218 4.65 -9.00 -15.90
CA GLN A 218 5.66 -9.83 -16.55
C GLN A 218 6.66 -8.96 -17.31
N VAL A 219 7.92 -8.96 -16.88
CA VAL A 219 9.00 -8.17 -17.50
C VAL A 219 9.80 -9.04 -18.47
N LYS A 220 9.70 -8.77 -19.77
CA LYS A 220 10.63 -9.29 -20.78
C LYS A 220 11.68 -8.23 -21.11
N GLY A 221 12.92 -8.62 -21.34
CA GLY A 221 14.01 -7.71 -21.69
C GLY A 221 15.36 -8.43 -21.80
N PRO A 222 16.43 -7.71 -22.20
CA PRO A 222 17.77 -8.27 -22.25
C PRO A 222 18.22 -8.73 -20.86
N VAL A 223 18.88 -9.88 -20.78
CA VAL A 223 19.43 -10.45 -19.52
C VAL A 223 20.38 -9.46 -18.85
N GLY A 224 20.34 -9.38 -17.51
CA GLY A 224 21.23 -8.52 -16.72
C GLY A 224 20.83 -7.04 -16.66
N ALA A 225 19.58 -6.70 -17.00
CA ALA A 225 19.03 -5.37 -16.78
C ALA A 225 18.40 -5.29 -15.38
N GLN A 226 18.80 -4.30 -14.58
CA GLN A 226 18.20 -4.01 -13.27
C GLN A 226 16.84 -3.35 -13.47
N VAL A 227 15.86 -3.69 -12.63
CA VAL A 227 14.49 -3.18 -12.71
C VAL A 227 14.09 -2.53 -11.39
N THR A 228 13.45 -1.36 -11.49
CA THR A 228 12.85 -0.65 -10.37
C THR A 228 11.38 -0.32 -10.65
N LEU A 229 10.59 -0.25 -9.58
CA LEU A 229 9.21 0.24 -9.56
C LEU A 229 9.11 1.31 -8.47
N ASP A 230 8.61 2.49 -8.82
CA ASP A 230 8.49 3.66 -7.93
C ASP A 230 9.82 4.01 -7.23
N GLY A 231 10.96 3.77 -7.91
CA GLY A 231 12.32 3.94 -7.38
C GLY A 231 12.84 2.77 -6.53
N ARG A 232 12.00 1.81 -6.13
CA ARG A 232 12.42 0.62 -5.39
C ARG A 232 12.94 -0.46 -6.36
N PHE A 233 14.13 -0.98 -6.11
CA PHE A 233 14.67 -2.15 -6.83
C PHE A 233 13.80 -3.39 -6.60
N VAL A 234 13.46 -4.10 -7.69
CA VAL A 234 12.64 -5.33 -7.66
C VAL A 234 13.39 -6.56 -8.20
N GLY A 235 14.57 -6.39 -8.80
CA GLY A 235 15.43 -7.47 -9.25
C GLY A 235 16.09 -7.21 -10.60
N THR A 236 16.69 -8.25 -11.18
CA THR A 236 17.42 -8.21 -12.46
C THR A 236 16.81 -9.22 -13.45
N THR A 237 16.72 -8.86 -14.73
CA THR A 237 16.15 -9.71 -15.78
C THR A 237 17.00 -10.96 -16.09
N PRO A 238 16.38 -12.11 -16.43
CA PRO A 238 14.94 -12.37 -16.51
C PRO A 238 14.28 -12.49 -15.12
N LEU A 239 13.08 -11.95 -14.97
CA LEU A 239 12.33 -11.95 -13.71
C LEU A 239 11.17 -12.94 -13.71
N PRO A 240 10.77 -13.49 -12.54
CA PRO A 240 9.50 -14.18 -12.38
C PRO A 240 8.32 -13.22 -12.56
N LEU A 241 7.10 -13.75 -12.64
CA LEU A 241 5.88 -12.95 -12.68
C LEU A 241 5.73 -12.17 -11.35
N LEU A 242 5.82 -10.84 -11.42
CA LEU A 242 5.78 -9.98 -10.23
C LEU A 242 4.33 -9.71 -9.81
N GLN A 243 4.04 -9.87 -8.52
CA GLN A 243 2.81 -9.36 -7.92
C GLN A 243 3.04 -7.92 -7.46
N VAL A 244 2.27 -6.98 -8.01
CA VAL A 244 2.43 -5.54 -7.76
C VAL A 244 1.09 -4.96 -7.31
N ALA A 245 1.11 -4.05 -6.33
CA ALA A 245 -0.09 -3.32 -5.94
C ALA A 245 -0.60 -2.49 -7.15
N PRO A 246 -1.93 -2.49 -7.43
CA PRO A 246 -2.49 -1.81 -8.59
C PRO A 246 -2.36 -0.28 -8.50
N GLY A 247 -2.88 0.41 -9.51
CA GLY A 247 -2.76 1.85 -9.70
C GLY A 247 -1.65 2.23 -10.68
N LYS A 248 -1.24 3.50 -10.66
CA LYS A 248 -0.12 3.99 -11.46
C LYS A 248 1.22 3.60 -10.80
N ARG A 249 2.19 3.19 -11.61
CA ARG A 249 3.56 2.84 -11.18
C ARG A 249 4.58 3.41 -12.15
N PHE A 250 5.68 3.96 -11.64
CA PHE A 250 6.80 4.37 -12.49
C PHE A 250 7.81 3.24 -12.62
N PHE A 251 7.85 2.62 -13.79
CA PHE A 251 8.78 1.53 -14.12
C PHE A 251 10.06 2.11 -14.72
N VAL A 252 11.22 1.65 -14.24
CA VAL A 252 12.51 1.91 -14.90
C VAL A 252 13.32 0.62 -15.00
N ALA A 253 13.91 0.38 -16.17
CA ALA A 253 14.88 -0.67 -16.40
C ALA A 253 16.20 -0.07 -16.89
N THR A 254 17.32 -0.53 -16.33
CA THR A 254 18.66 0.02 -16.59
C THR A 254 19.69 -1.09 -16.80
N LYS A 255 20.71 -0.83 -17.61
CA LYS A 255 21.84 -1.74 -17.83
C LYS A 255 23.07 -0.94 -18.24
N ASN A 256 24.24 -1.25 -17.67
CA ASN A 256 25.51 -0.64 -18.10
C ASN A 256 25.71 -0.85 -19.60
N GLY A 257 26.24 0.15 -20.32
CA GLY A 257 26.31 0.10 -21.78
C GLY A 257 25.07 0.61 -22.53
N HIS A 258 23.98 0.97 -21.83
CA HIS A 258 22.67 1.22 -22.44
C HIS A 258 21.99 2.46 -21.87
N GLY A 259 21.14 3.10 -22.68
CA GLY A 259 20.21 4.11 -22.18
C GLY A 259 19.14 3.49 -21.26
N PRO A 260 18.64 4.23 -20.26
CA PRO A 260 17.55 3.75 -19.40
C PRO A 260 16.24 3.66 -20.20
N PHE A 261 15.41 2.67 -19.86
CA PHE A 261 14.03 2.57 -20.33
C PHE A 261 13.09 2.90 -19.18
N SER A 262 12.23 3.90 -19.34
CA SER A 262 11.30 4.37 -18.29
C SER A 262 9.89 4.54 -18.82
N ARG A 263 8.87 4.12 -18.04
CA ARG A 263 7.46 4.21 -18.45
C ARG A 263 6.53 4.28 -17.23
N GLU A 264 5.49 5.13 -17.29
CA GLU A 264 4.35 5.01 -16.37
C GLU A 264 3.48 3.82 -16.81
N LEU A 265 3.23 2.90 -15.87
CA LEU A 265 2.36 1.74 -16.05
C LEU A 265 1.07 1.94 -15.25
N SER A 266 -0.07 1.81 -15.92
CA SER A 266 -1.37 1.71 -15.26
C SER A 266 -1.70 0.23 -15.04
N LEU A 267 -1.63 -0.23 -13.80
CA LEU A 267 -1.85 -1.62 -13.41
C LEU A 267 -3.25 -1.81 -12.82
N ARG A 268 -4.12 -2.59 -13.47
CA ARG A 268 -5.46 -2.89 -12.92
C ARG A 268 -5.44 -4.10 -11.96
N ARG A 269 -6.41 -4.12 -11.04
CA ARG A 269 -6.63 -5.21 -10.06
C ARG A 269 -6.72 -6.56 -10.77
N GLY A 270 -5.81 -7.50 -10.47
CA GLY A 270 -5.80 -8.85 -11.05
C GLY A 270 -5.42 -8.95 -12.54
N GLU A 271 -5.14 -7.83 -13.22
CA GLU A 271 -4.76 -7.83 -14.65
C GLU A 271 -3.31 -8.29 -14.83
N ARG A 272 -3.02 -9.03 -15.91
CA ARG A 272 -1.65 -9.37 -16.31
C ARG A 272 -1.15 -8.38 -17.36
N LEU A 273 -0.23 -7.50 -16.97
CA LEU A 273 0.49 -6.64 -17.90
C LEU A 273 1.82 -7.30 -18.29
N VAL A 274 2.06 -7.45 -19.59
CA VAL A 274 3.38 -7.80 -20.13
C VAL A 274 4.05 -6.51 -20.57
N ILE A 275 5.29 -6.28 -20.12
CA ILE A 275 6.14 -5.19 -20.58
C ILE A 275 7.38 -5.75 -21.28
N GLU A 276 7.67 -5.21 -22.46
CA GLU A 276 8.84 -5.59 -23.25
C GLU A 276 9.83 -4.42 -23.25
N VAL A 277 11.01 -4.66 -22.68
CA VAL A 277 12.04 -3.66 -22.42
C VAL A 277 13.09 -3.73 -23.53
N GLY A 278 12.99 -2.82 -24.50
CA GLY A 278 14.07 -2.54 -25.45
C GLY A 278 15.08 -1.57 -24.82
N LEU A 279 16.34 -2.01 -24.68
CA LEU A 279 17.45 -1.14 -24.28
C LEU A 279 18.35 -0.88 -25.49
N THR A 280 18.68 0.39 -25.75
CA THR A 280 19.59 0.80 -26.83
C THR A 280 20.97 1.11 -26.28
N SER A 281 22.03 0.75 -27.01
CA SER A 281 23.41 1.03 -26.58
C SER A 281 23.66 2.53 -26.43
N SER A 282 24.27 2.93 -25.31
CA SER A 282 24.54 4.34 -25.01
C SER A 282 25.50 4.96 -26.03
N PHE A 283 25.52 6.29 -26.12
CA PHE A 283 26.55 6.99 -26.93
C PHE A 283 27.95 6.68 -26.41
N GLN A 284 28.13 6.61 -25.09
CA GLN A 284 29.40 6.29 -24.44
C GLN A 284 29.88 4.88 -24.81
N ARG A 285 28.99 3.88 -24.88
CA ARG A 285 29.31 2.52 -25.36
C ARG A 285 29.75 2.48 -26.82
N LYS A 286 29.13 3.30 -27.68
CA LYS A 286 29.50 3.41 -29.10
C LYS A 286 30.86 4.07 -29.28
N MET A 287 31.12 5.16 -28.56
CA MET A 287 32.43 5.82 -28.53
C MET A 287 33.52 4.91 -27.98
N SER A 288 33.24 4.10 -26.94
CA SER A 288 34.17 3.09 -26.42
C SER A 288 34.67 2.16 -27.53
N TYR A 289 33.76 1.50 -28.26
CA TYR A 289 34.14 0.58 -29.33
C TYR A 289 34.77 1.28 -30.54
N GLY A 290 34.34 2.51 -30.87
CA GLY A 290 34.97 3.32 -31.91
C GLY A 290 36.43 3.66 -31.59
N LEU A 291 36.72 4.09 -30.35
CA LEU A 291 38.08 4.36 -29.89
C LEU A 291 38.94 3.10 -29.87
N VAL A 292 38.44 1.96 -29.36
CA VAL A 292 39.18 0.69 -29.41
C VAL A 292 39.48 0.27 -30.85
N ALA A 293 38.54 0.42 -31.78
CA ALA A 293 38.76 0.10 -33.19
C ALA A 293 39.85 1.00 -33.83
N MET A 294 39.84 2.31 -33.54
CA MET A 294 40.91 3.21 -33.97
C MET A 294 42.27 2.83 -33.37
N GLY A 295 42.30 2.42 -32.09
CA GLY A 295 43.52 1.96 -31.43
C GLY A 295 44.10 0.69 -32.08
N VAL A 296 43.24 -0.28 -32.42
CA VAL A 296 43.65 -1.49 -33.15
C VAL A 296 44.18 -1.17 -34.55
N LEU A 297 43.56 -0.22 -35.26
CA LEU A 297 44.05 0.25 -36.56
C LEU A 297 45.42 0.94 -36.45
N SER A 298 45.60 1.85 -35.50
CA SER A 298 46.90 2.51 -35.25
C SER A 298 47.99 1.50 -34.87
N ALA A 299 47.69 0.51 -34.05
CA ALA A 299 48.64 -0.56 -33.72
C ALA A 299 48.96 -1.44 -34.95
N GLY A 300 47.98 -1.72 -35.81
CA GLY A 300 48.19 -2.48 -37.04
C GLY A 300 49.14 -1.76 -38.01
N VAL A 301 48.97 -0.45 -38.19
CA VAL A 301 49.91 0.35 -38.99
C VAL A 301 51.28 0.42 -38.31
N GLY A 302 51.34 0.56 -36.98
CA GLY A 302 52.60 0.55 -36.22
C GLY A 302 53.40 -0.76 -36.34
N VAL A 303 52.73 -1.91 -36.46
CA VAL A 303 53.38 -3.20 -36.75
C VAL A 303 53.95 -3.23 -38.16
N LEU A 304 53.26 -2.63 -39.15
CA LEU A 304 53.74 -2.55 -40.53
C LEU A 304 54.94 -1.60 -40.66
N THR A 305 54.91 -0.42 -40.04
CA THR A 305 56.06 0.50 -40.04
C THR A 305 57.26 -0.06 -39.31
N LEU A 306 57.03 -0.85 -38.24
CA LEU A 306 58.10 -1.59 -37.55
C LEU A 306 58.72 -2.67 -38.46
N ALA A 307 57.90 -3.44 -39.17
CA ALA A 307 58.38 -4.47 -40.08
C ALA A 307 59.22 -3.89 -41.22
N SER A 308 58.77 -2.81 -41.86
CA SER A 308 59.57 -2.10 -42.87
C SER A 308 60.84 -1.49 -42.29
N GLY A 309 60.79 -0.94 -41.06
CA GLY A 309 61.98 -0.40 -40.39
C GLY A 309 63.06 -1.46 -40.14
N LEU A 310 62.68 -2.70 -39.87
CA LEU A 310 63.63 -3.82 -39.74
C LEU A 310 64.22 -4.25 -41.09
N GLU A 311 63.46 -4.13 -42.19
CA GLU A 311 63.95 -4.40 -43.55
C GLU A 311 64.99 -3.34 -44.01
N GLU A 312 64.77 -2.07 -43.67
CA GLU A 312 65.77 -1.00 -43.84
C GLU A 312 67.01 -1.20 -42.95
N GLU A 313 66.85 -1.73 -41.73
CA GLU A 313 67.97 -2.00 -40.82
C GLU A 313 68.86 -3.14 -41.33
N ASP A 314 68.30 -4.24 -41.85
CA ASP A 314 69.08 -5.33 -42.47
C ASP A 314 69.80 -4.87 -43.76
N GLN A 315 69.17 -4.01 -44.58
CA GLN A 315 69.83 -3.42 -45.77
C GLN A 315 71.01 -2.50 -45.38
N ALA A 316 70.81 -1.60 -44.41
CA ALA A 316 71.90 -0.78 -43.87
C ALA A 316 73.03 -1.65 -43.29
N ARG A 317 72.68 -2.77 -42.65
CA ARG A 317 73.64 -3.70 -42.06
C ARG A 317 74.50 -4.41 -43.11
N GLU A 318 73.92 -4.89 -44.22
CA GLU A 318 74.69 -5.52 -45.30
C GLU A 318 75.78 -4.58 -45.84
N ILE A 319 75.44 -3.30 -46.06
CA ILE A 319 76.41 -2.28 -46.50
C ILE A 319 77.47 -2.00 -45.41
N ALA A 320 77.09 -2.00 -44.13
CA ALA A 320 78.02 -1.82 -43.02
C ALA A 320 79.02 -2.98 -42.86
N GLU A 321 78.57 -4.23 -43.07
CA GLU A 321 79.41 -5.43 -43.03
C GLU A 321 80.36 -5.45 -44.24
N LYS A 322 79.87 -5.17 -45.46
CA LYS A 322 80.70 -4.98 -46.68
C LYS A 322 81.79 -3.91 -46.48
N ARG A 323 81.43 -2.78 -45.87
CA ARG A 323 82.37 -1.69 -45.52
C ARG A 323 83.47 -2.13 -44.56
N ALA A 324 83.19 -3.05 -43.64
CA ALA A 324 84.16 -3.54 -42.68
C ALA A 324 85.17 -4.52 -43.31
N GLU A 325 84.75 -5.31 -44.30
CA GLU A 325 85.61 -6.29 -44.98
C GLU A 325 86.43 -5.70 -46.14
N GLN A 326 85.78 -4.93 -47.01
CA GLN A 326 86.29 -4.66 -48.38
C GLN A 326 86.41 -3.15 -48.68
N GLY A 327 85.77 -2.30 -47.87
CA GLY A 327 85.55 -0.89 -48.18
C GLY A 327 84.36 -0.67 -49.12
N ILE A 328 83.90 0.59 -49.22
CA ILE A 328 82.76 1.00 -50.06
C ILE A 328 83.04 2.34 -50.75
N SER A 329 82.29 2.62 -51.81
CA SER A 329 82.24 3.90 -52.54
C SER A 329 81.47 5.00 -51.80
N GLU A 330 81.50 6.24 -52.32
CA GLU A 330 80.67 7.33 -51.80
C GLU A 330 79.17 7.14 -52.11
N GLU A 331 78.83 6.41 -53.17
CA GLU A 331 77.45 6.10 -53.56
C GLU A 331 76.80 5.15 -52.53
N GLU A 332 77.46 4.03 -52.23
CA GLU A 332 77.05 3.08 -51.18
C GLU A 332 77.05 3.70 -49.77
N LEU A 333 77.92 4.69 -49.50
CA LEU A 333 77.90 5.48 -48.27
C LEU A 333 76.69 6.43 -48.21
N GLY A 334 76.18 6.86 -49.38
CA GLY A 334 74.93 7.59 -49.53
C GLY A 334 73.72 6.69 -49.24
N ASP A 335 73.65 5.53 -49.89
CA ASP A 335 72.58 4.55 -49.69
C ASP A 335 72.48 4.10 -48.23
N TYR A 336 73.62 3.75 -47.60
CA TYR A 336 73.69 3.43 -46.18
C TYR A 336 73.09 4.52 -45.27
N ARG A 337 73.29 5.80 -45.60
CA ARG A 337 72.68 6.91 -44.85
C ARG A 337 71.18 7.00 -45.12
N ALA A 338 70.74 6.84 -46.37
CA ALA A 338 69.33 6.87 -46.73
C ALA A 338 68.53 5.76 -46.01
N HIS A 339 69.07 4.53 -45.91
CA HIS A 339 68.47 3.45 -45.13
C HIS A 339 68.41 3.77 -43.63
N LEU A 340 69.48 4.34 -43.04
CA LEU A 340 69.48 4.76 -41.63
C LEU A 340 68.45 5.88 -41.35
N ASP A 341 68.41 6.91 -42.19
CA ASP A 341 67.49 8.04 -42.04
C ASP A 341 66.03 7.55 -42.18
N THR A 342 65.76 6.63 -43.13
CA THR A 342 64.45 6.01 -43.36
C THR A 342 64.05 5.10 -42.19
N ARG A 343 64.96 4.27 -41.69
CA ARG A 343 64.76 3.44 -40.48
C ARG A 343 64.40 4.31 -39.28
N ASP A 344 65.11 5.42 -39.07
CA ASP A 344 64.89 6.30 -37.93
C ASP A 344 63.57 7.09 -38.06
N GLU A 345 63.15 7.48 -39.27
CA GLU A 345 61.79 8.00 -39.50
C GLU A 345 60.72 6.93 -39.20
N LEU A 346 60.88 5.70 -39.71
CA LEU A 346 59.96 4.58 -39.46
C LEU A 346 59.89 4.18 -37.98
N ALA A 347 61.01 4.24 -37.25
CA ALA A 347 61.06 3.99 -35.81
C ALA A 347 60.30 5.06 -35.03
N ASN A 348 60.49 6.34 -35.36
CA ASN A 348 59.74 7.45 -34.76
C ASN A 348 58.23 7.36 -35.06
N ALA A 349 57.87 7.06 -36.32
CA ALA A 349 56.49 6.84 -36.73
C ALA A 349 55.84 5.66 -35.97
N THR A 350 56.58 4.55 -35.83
CA THR A 350 56.16 3.36 -35.08
C THR A 350 55.87 3.69 -33.61
N VAL A 351 56.76 4.42 -32.93
CA VAL A 351 56.55 4.87 -31.54
C VAL A 351 55.32 5.79 -31.43
N GLY A 352 55.14 6.72 -32.38
CA GLY A 352 53.95 7.59 -32.43
C GLY A 352 52.64 6.82 -32.66
N LEU A 353 52.67 5.79 -33.52
CA LEU A 353 51.52 4.93 -33.81
C LEU A 353 51.13 4.05 -32.64
N PHE A 354 52.08 3.42 -31.95
CA PHE A 354 51.80 2.65 -30.73
C PHE A 354 51.37 3.55 -29.55
N GLY A 355 51.95 4.75 -29.42
CA GLY A 355 51.49 5.75 -28.44
C GLY A 355 50.05 6.19 -28.69
N THR A 356 49.70 6.45 -29.95
CA THR A 356 48.33 6.76 -30.39
C THR A 356 47.38 5.58 -30.13
N ALA A 357 47.81 4.35 -30.42
CA ALA A 357 47.04 3.15 -30.16
C ALA A 357 46.73 2.96 -28.66
N ALA A 358 47.73 3.16 -27.80
CA ALA A 358 47.56 3.11 -26.34
C ALA A 358 46.61 4.21 -25.84
N ALA A 359 46.73 5.44 -26.34
CA ALA A 359 45.83 6.54 -25.98
C ALA A 359 44.37 6.25 -26.37
N PHE A 360 44.14 5.73 -27.59
CA PHE A 360 42.82 5.29 -28.04
C PHE A 360 42.27 4.11 -27.24
N ALA A 361 43.09 3.12 -26.90
CA ALA A 361 42.69 1.99 -26.06
C ALA A 361 42.31 2.43 -24.64
N LEU A 362 43.09 3.32 -24.02
CA LEU A 362 42.79 3.91 -22.70
C LEU A 362 41.50 4.74 -22.72
N GLY A 363 41.31 5.60 -23.73
CA GLY A 363 40.06 6.33 -23.93
C GLY A 363 38.86 5.38 -24.09
N GLY A 364 39.01 4.35 -24.95
CA GLY A 364 38.01 3.31 -25.15
C GLY A 364 37.65 2.56 -23.87
N PHE A 365 38.63 2.24 -23.01
CA PHE A 365 38.43 1.62 -21.71
C PHE A 365 37.71 2.54 -20.71
N VAL A 366 38.11 3.82 -20.60
CA VAL A 366 37.41 4.80 -19.73
C VAL A 366 35.95 4.94 -20.15
N PHE A 367 35.68 5.05 -21.45
CA PHE A 367 34.33 5.05 -21.98
C PHE A 367 33.59 3.72 -21.71
N TYR A 368 34.26 2.56 -21.70
CA TYR A 368 33.65 1.27 -21.36
C TYR A 368 33.26 1.16 -19.87
N ALA A 369 34.16 1.57 -18.98
CA ALA A 369 34.11 1.27 -17.55
C ALA A 369 33.13 2.20 -16.79
N PHE A 370 33.10 3.48 -17.15
CA PHE A 370 32.31 4.51 -16.45
C PHE A 370 30.95 4.81 -17.13
N ASP A 371 30.46 3.90 -17.98
CA ASP A 371 29.21 4.03 -18.74
C ASP A 371 28.05 3.38 -17.96
N THR A 372 27.69 4.10 -16.90
CA THR A 372 26.59 3.77 -15.99
C THR A 372 25.29 4.48 -16.43
N PRO A 373 24.14 3.78 -16.38
CA PRO A 373 22.87 4.36 -16.82
C PRO A 373 22.33 5.34 -15.77
N ASN A 374 22.13 6.60 -16.15
CA ASN A 374 21.49 7.61 -15.30
C ASN A 374 19.97 7.62 -15.55
N PRO A 375 19.13 7.05 -14.65
CA PRO A 375 17.69 7.01 -14.84
C PRO A 375 17.06 8.42 -14.72
N PRO A 376 15.92 8.68 -15.40
CA PRO A 376 15.20 9.94 -15.20
C PRO A 376 14.69 10.05 -13.76
N PRO A 377 14.55 11.28 -13.22
CA PRO A 377 13.96 11.49 -11.90
C PRO A 377 12.53 10.94 -11.85
N LEU A 378 12.13 10.43 -10.69
CA LEU A 378 10.76 9.97 -10.49
C LEU A 378 9.78 11.14 -10.70
N PRO A 379 8.62 10.92 -11.37
CA PRO A 379 7.60 11.95 -11.48
C PRO A 379 7.10 12.33 -10.07
N ALA A 380 6.75 13.61 -9.90
CA ALA A 380 6.14 14.07 -8.66
C ALA A 380 4.87 13.25 -8.38
N ARG A 381 4.75 12.71 -7.16
CA ARG A 381 3.65 11.81 -6.78
C ARG A 381 2.34 12.60 -6.67
N THR A 382 1.53 12.54 -7.72
CA THR A 382 0.24 13.23 -7.83
C THR A 382 -0.90 12.49 -7.12
N ASP A 383 -0.76 11.18 -6.89
CA ASP A 383 -1.67 10.43 -6.03
C ASP A 383 -1.60 10.98 -4.60
N PRO A 384 -2.74 11.31 -3.95
CA PRO A 384 -2.74 11.69 -2.55
C PRO A 384 -2.12 10.56 -1.72
N ALA A 385 -1.16 10.89 -0.85
CA ALA A 385 -0.55 9.89 0.02
C ALA A 385 -1.64 9.21 0.85
N PRO A 386 -1.65 7.87 0.96
CA PRO A 386 -2.65 7.18 1.76
C PRO A 386 -2.62 7.74 3.18
N ALA A 387 -3.78 8.21 3.64
CA ALA A 387 -3.90 8.89 4.93
C ALA A 387 -3.32 7.99 6.02
N ARG A 388 -2.30 8.47 6.74
CA ARG A 388 -1.62 7.68 7.76
C ARG A 388 -2.63 7.29 8.83
N THR A 389 -3.07 6.03 8.84
CA THR A 389 -3.82 5.38 9.92
C THR A 389 -2.96 5.12 11.17
N GLY A 390 -1.94 5.96 11.40
CA GLY A 390 -1.38 6.20 12.72
C GLY A 390 -2.38 7.00 13.55
N GLY A 391 -3.39 6.28 14.05
CA GLY A 391 -4.37 6.75 15.02
C GLY A 391 -4.04 6.33 16.46
N PRO A 392 -4.35 7.18 17.44
CA PRO A 392 -4.72 6.82 18.83
C PRO A 392 -6.09 6.07 19.05
N MET A 393 -7.25 6.26 19.76
CA MET A 393 -8.22 7.18 20.50
C MET A 393 -9.12 8.35 19.92
N LEU A 394 -9.99 8.14 18.90
CA LEU A 394 -10.92 9.14 18.26
C LEU A 394 -12.21 9.49 19.06
N GLU A 395 -12.64 10.77 19.08
CA GLU A 395 -14.02 11.16 19.49
C GLU A 395 -15.05 10.80 18.40
N LEU A 396 -15.65 9.62 18.52
CA LEU A 396 -16.49 9.00 17.49
C LEU A 396 -17.87 9.66 17.38
N SER A 397 -18.00 10.61 16.45
CA SER A 397 -19.26 11.30 16.15
C SER A 397 -19.53 11.33 14.64
N ALA A 398 -20.63 10.72 14.22
CA ALA A 398 -21.18 10.93 12.88
C ALA A 398 -21.98 12.25 12.83
N ALA A 399 -21.71 13.08 11.82
CA ALA A 399 -22.45 14.31 11.56
C ALA A 399 -22.49 14.60 10.05
N PRO A 400 -23.67 14.82 9.44
CA PRO A 400 -23.74 15.50 8.16
C PRO A 400 -23.51 17.01 8.39
N ILE A 401 -22.49 17.58 7.74
CA ILE A 401 -22.27 19.03 7.74
C ILE A 401 -23.25 19.66 6.74
N LEU A 402 -24.49 19.93 7.19
CA LEU A 402 -25.50 20.63 6.40
C LEU A 402 -25.38 22.14 6.57
N GLY A 403 -24.36 22.72 5.94
CA GLY A 403 -24.32 24.16 5.67
C GLY A 403 -25.26 24.53 4.50
N PRO A 404 -25.93 25.68 4.52
CA PRO A 404 -26.82 26.11 3.43
C PRO A 404 -26.02 26.50 2.17
N GLY A 405 -25.66 25.51 1.35
CA GLY A 405 -25.03 25.72 0.04
C GLY A 405 -24.14 24.59 -0.49
N LEU A 406 -23.73 23.61 0.34
CA LEU A 406 -22.84 22.53 -0.09
C LEU A 406 -23.33 21.15 0.35
N GLY A 407 -23.74 20.33 -0.62
CA GLY A 407 -24.02 18.91 -0.42
C GLY A 407 -22.75 18.08 -0.49
N GLY A 408 -22.20 17.67 0.65
CA GLY A 408 -21.04 16.78 0.72
C GLY A 408 -20.88 16.10 2.08
N VAL A 409 -20.68 14.78 2.09
CA VAL A 409 -20.45 14.01 3.32
C VAL A 409 -18.95 13.93 3.59
N GLY A 410 -18.44 14.83 4.44
CA GLY A 410 -17.04 14.83 4.86
C GLY A 410 -16.79 13.90 6.05
N LEU A 411 -16.24 12.71 5.80
CA LEU A 411 -15.68 11.85 6.86
C LEU A 411 -14.27 12.34 7.22
N VAL A 412 -14.15 13.08 8.33
CA VAL A 412 -12.86 13.48 8.90
C VAL A 412 -12.58 12.64 10.15
N GLY A 413 -11.58 11.76 10.05
CA GLY A 413 -11.14 10.92 11.17
C GLY A 413 -9.67 11.10 11.49
N ARG A 414 -9.36 11.56 12.71
CA ARG A 414 -8.05 11.40 13.36
C ARG A 414 -8.25 11.04 14.82
N PHE A 415 -7.66 9.93 15.24
CA PHE A 415 -7.70 9.44 16.61
C PHE A 415 -6.77 10.30 17.54
N TRP A 416 -7.17 10.53 18.80
CA TRP A 416 -6.61 11.21 20.02
C TRP A 416 -5.81 10.43 21.10
#